data_AF-A0A1B7IV53-F1
#
_entry.id   AF-A0A1B7IV53-F1
#
_cell.length_a   1.000
_cell.length_b   1.000
_cell.length_c   1.000
_cell.angle_alpha   90.00
_cell.angle_beta   90.00
_cell.angle_gamma   90.00
#
_symmetry.space_group_name_H-M   'P 1'
#
loop_
_entity.id
_entity.type
_entity.pdbx_description
1 polymer ?
#
loop_
_entity_poly.entity_id
_entity_poly.type
_entity_poly.pdbx_seq_one_letter_code
_entity_poly.pdbx_strand_id
1 'polypeptide(L)'
;MATTKIITQAEEFKLISWLESHNKQLLADVAITMASLCLRVGDTVNLNFTQFKEGNTLEVLESKTGKKKEIIIPAKVWEIVERRRQAFPKDEYVFTSHSNRASGKAPCKP
;
A
#
# COMPACT_ATOMS: atom_id res chain seq x y z
N MET A 1 18.29 -6.05 -23.56
CA MET A 1 17.26 -6.45 -22.57
C MET A 1 17.80 -6.14 -21.18
N ALA A 2 17.05 -5.40 -20.35
CA ALA A 2 17.48 -5.13 -18.98
C ALA A 2 17.27 -6.37 -18.12
N THR A 3 18.33 -6.90 -17.53
CA THR A 3 18.24 -8.03 -16.59
C THR A 3 17.52 -7.56 -15.33
N THR A 4 16.31 -8.05 -15.11
CA THR A 4 15.54 -7.74 -13.89
C THR A 4 15.95 -8.73 -12.81
N LYS A 5 16.48 -8.23 -11.69
CA LYS A 5 16.73 -9.06 -10.50
C LYS A 5 15.47 -9.08 -9.64
N ILE A 6 14.97 -10.28 -9.36
CA ILE A 6 13.88 -10.51 -8.40
C ILE A 6 14.52 -10.68 -7.03
N ILE A 7 13.97 -10.01 -6.01
CA ILE A 7 14.44 -10.14 -4.63
C ILE A 7 14.00 -11.47 -4.02
N THR A 8 14.80 -12.01 -3.13
CA THR A 8 14.45 -13.19 -2.33
C THR A 8 13.56 -12.81 -1.13
N GLN A 9 12.85 -13.79 -0.57
CA GLN A 9 12.02 -13.58 0.63
C GLN A 9 12.83 -13.04 1.82
N ALA A 10 14.08 -13.48 1.98
CA ALA A 10 14.96 -13.00 3.05
C ALA A 10 15.34 -11.52 2.87
N GLU A 11 15.59 -11.10 1.63
CA GLU A 11 15.86 -9.70 1.30
C GLU A 11 14.63 -8.82 1.49
N GLU A 12 13.45 -9.33 1.15
CA GLU A 12 12.17 -8.66 1.39
C GLU A 12 11.95 -8.41 2.90
N PHE A 13 12.10 -9.45 3.72
CA PHE A 13 11.94 -9.31 5.18
C PHE A 13 12.92 -8.30 5.77
N LYS A 14 14.17 -8.32 5.29
CA LYS A 14 15.21 -7.35 5.69
C LYS A 14 14.84 -5.92 5.29
N LEU A 15 14.28 -5.73 4.09
CA LEU A 15 13.81 -4.43 3.62
C LEU A 15 12.66 -3.90 4.46
N ILE A 16 11.64 -4.74 4.74
CA ILE A 16 10.49 -4.37 5.57
C ILE A 16 10.96 -3.98 6.97
N SER A 17 11.81 -4.81 7.59
CA SER A 17 12.38 -4.53 8.92
C SER A 17 13.13 -3.20 8.95
N TRP A 18 13.90 -2.91 7.90
CA TRP A 18 14.62 -1.63 7.77
C TRP A 18 13.65 -0.44 7.62
N LEU A 19 12.55 -0.59 6.88
CA LEU A 19 11.54 0.47 6.73
C LEU A 19 10.87 0.79 8.07
N GLU A 20 10.50 -0.24 8.83
CA GLU A 20 9.90 -0.10 10.15
C GLU A 20 10.86 0.61 11.12
N SER A 21 12.14 0.22 11.13
CA SER A 21 13.15 0.83 12.02
C SER A 21 13.46 2.30 11.71
N HIS A 22 13.12 2.79 10.51
CA HIS A 22 13.36 4.17 10.07
C HIS A 22 12.09 5.03 10.06
N ASN A 23 11.05 4.63 10.79
CA ASN A 23 9.76 5.33 10.88
C ASN A 23 9.07 5.50 9.50
N LYS A 24 9.32 4.57 8.56
CA LYS A 24 8.71 4.57 7.23
C LYS A 24 7.54 3.59 7.15
N GLN A 25 6.66 3.60 8.16
CA GLN A 25 5.57 2.64 8.30
C GLN A 25 4.66 2.58 7.07
N LEU A 26 4.33 3.73 6.46
CA LEU A 26 3.52 3.77 5.22
C LEU A 26 4.14 2.94 4.10
N LEU A 27 5.45 3.01 3.91
CA LEU A 27 6.13 2.26 2.85
C LEU A 27 6.22 0.78 3.21
N ALA A 28 6.42 0.43 4.48
CA ALA A 28 6.38 -0.95 4.95
C ALA A 28 5.00 -1.57 4.70
N ASP A 29 3.92 -0.86 5.06
CA ASP A 29 2.54 -1.29 4.88
C ASP A 29 2.21 -1.54 3.39
N VAL A 30 2.63 -0.61 2.52
CA VAL A 30 2.46 -0.76 1.06
C VAL A 30 3.23 -1.96 0.54
N ALA A 31 4.49 -2.15 0.96
CA ALA A 31 5.31 -3.28 0.53
C ALA A 31 4.69 -4.63 0.94
N ILE A 32 4.28 -4.76 2.20
CA ILE A 32 3.61 -5.97 2.72
C ILE A 32 2.33 -6.25 1.94
N THR A 33 1.53 -5.21 1.67
CA THR A 33 0.26 -5.34 0.95
C THR A 33 0.48 -5.75 -0.51
N MET A 34 1.46 -5.14 -1.19
CA MET A 34 1.84 -5.48 -2.56
C MET A 34 2.28 -6.95 -2.66
N ALA A 35 3.14 -7.40 -1.75
CA ALA A 35 3.62 -8.77 -1.70
C ALA A 35 2.48 -9.77 -1.41
N SER A 36 1.62 -9.44 -0.44
CA SER A 36 0.53 -10.32 0.01
C SER A 36 -0.60 -10.46 -1.02
N LEU A 37 -0.94 -9.38 -1.74
CA LEU A 37 -2.06 -9.36 -2.69
C LEU A 37 -1.62 -9.49 -4.16
N CYS A 38 -0.31 -9.47 -4.42
CA CYS A 38 0.28 -9.47 -5.76
C CYS A 38 -0.27 -8.35 -6.65
N LEU A 39 -0.58 -7.19 -6.05
CA LEU A 39 -1.08 -6.02 -6.78
C LEU A 39 0.10 -5.18 -7.29
N ARG A 40 -0.12 -4.49 -8.41
CA ARG A 40 0.84 -3.50 -8.89
C ARG A 40 0.86 -2.30 -7.96
N VAL A 41 1.97 -1.56 -7.95
CA VAL A 41 2.11 -0.38 -7.10
C VAL A 41 0.97 0.63 -7.29
N GLY A 42 0.58 0.91 -8.54
CA GLY A 42 -0.51 1.84 -8.87
C GLY A 42 -1.87 1.40 -8.34
N ASP A 43 -2.19 0.11 -8.48
CA ASP A 43 -3.44 -0.44 -7.97
C ASP A 43 -3.43 -0.47 -6.43
N THR A 44 -2.26 -0.70 -5.81
CA THR A 44 -2.13 -0.74 -4.34
C THR A 44 -2.30 0.63 -3.72
N VAL A 45 -1.66 1.68 -4.24
CA VAL A 45 -1.76 3.03 -3.67
C VAL A 45 -3.16 3.63 -3.84
N ASN A 46 -3.92 3.17 -4.83
CA ASN A 46 -5.29 3.59 -5.10
C ASN A 46 -6.35 2.76 -4.36
N LEU A 47 -5.95 1.85 -3.45
CA LEU A 47 -6.91 1.10 -2.65
C LEU A 47 -7.69 2.01 -1.72
N ASN A 48 -9.01 1.93 -1.83
CA ASN A 48 -9.98 2.67 -1.02
C ASN A 48 -10.59 1.75 0.05
N PHE A 49 -10.86 2.30 1.24
CA PHE A 49 -11.49 1.53 2.33
C PHE A 49 -12.84 0.90 1.96
N THR A 50 -13.58 1.47 1.00
CA THR A 50 -14.89 0.98 0.52
C THR A 50 -14.80 -0.28 -0.36
N GLN A 51 -13.61 -0.59 -0.89
CA GLN A 51 -13.36 -1.79 -1.70
C GLN A 51 -13.20 -3.05 -0.85
N PHE A 52 -12.95 -2.87 0.44
CA PHE A 52 -12.86 -3.95 1.40
C PHE A 52 -14.27 -4.33 1.87
N LYS A 53 -14.67 -5.57 1.57
CA LYS A 53 -16.01 -6.10 1.85
C LYS A 53 -16.00 -7.02 3.07
N GLU A 54 -17.18 -7.20 3.65
CA GLU A 54 -17.41 -8.21 4.69
C GLU A 54 -17.04 -9.60 4.16
N GLY A 55 -16.39 -10.42 4.98
CA GLY A 55 -15.90 -11.76 4.58
C GLY A 55 -14.43 -11.81 4.12
N ASN A 56 -13.63 -10.77 4.42
CA ASN A 56 -12.20 -10.69 4.08
C ASN A 56 -11.93 -10.65 2.58
N THR A 57 -12.80 -10.01 1.82
CA THR A 57 -12.67 -9.92 0.37
C THR A 57 -12.34 -8.50 -0.07
N LEU A 58 -11.43 -8.38 -1.04
CA LEU A 58 -11.10 -7.14 -1.71
C LEU A 58 -11.54 -7.21 -3.19
N GLU A 59 -12.34 -6.22 -3.60
CA GLU A 59 -12.69 -6.02 -5.00
C GLU A 59 -11.79 -4.93 -5.63
N VAL A 60 -10.92 -5.33 -6.55
CA VAL A 60 -10.04 -4.41 -7.28
C VAL A 60 -10.42 -4.38 -8.76
N LEU A 61 -10.55 -3.18 -9.32
CA LEU A 61 -10.57 -2.97 -10.76
C LEU A 61 -9.14 -2.65 -11.22
N GLU A 62 -8.50 -3.55 -11.97
CA GLU A 62 -7.14 -3.31 -12.45
C GLU A 62 -7.10 -2.09 -13.39
N SER A 63 -6.29 -1.10 -13.05
CA SER A 63 -6.24 0.18 -13.79
C SER A 63 -5.79 -0.01 -15.25
N LYS A 64 -4.94 -1.01 -15.52
CA LYS A 64 -4.35 -1.25 -16.85
C LYS A 64 -5.24 -2.06 -17.78
N THR A 65 -6.01 -3.00 -17.22
CA THR A 65 -6.77 -3.99 -18.01
C THR A 65 -8.27 -3.77 -17.93
N GLY A 66 -8.76 -2.98 -16.98
CA GLY A 66 -10.18 -2.79 -16.69
C GLY A 66 -10.86 -4.05 -16.15
N LYS A 67 -10.10 -5.07 -15.76
CA LYS A 67 -10.65 -6.33 -15.25
C LYS A 67 -10.94 -6.21 -13.76
N LYS A 68 -12.11 -6.68 -13.35
CA LYS A 68 -12.45 -6.86 -11.95
C LYS A 68 -11.77 -8.12 -11.41
N LYS A 69 -11.18 -8.02 -10.24
CA LYS A 69 -10.54 -9.11 -9.52
C LYS A 69 -11.05 -9.10 -8.09
N GLU A 70 -11.45 -10.27 -7.63
CA GLU A 70 -11.83 -10.52 -6.24
C GLU A 70 -10.68 -11.27 -5.58
N ILE A 71 -10.19 -10.78 -4.45
CA ILE A 71 -9.02 -11.31 -3.74
C ILE A 71 -9.39 -11.58 -2.29
N ILE A 72 -9.09 -12.79 -1.81
CA ILE A 72 -9.17 -13.10 -0.39
C ILE A 72 -7.98 -12.46 0.32
N ILE A 73 -8.27 -11.61 1.29
CA ILE A 73 -7.29 -10.80 2.01
C ILE A 73 -6.67 -11.64 3.13
N PRO A 74 -5.32 -11.77 3.19
CA PRO A 74 -4.66 -12.39 4.32
C PRO A 74 -4.84 -11.57 5.61
N ALA A 75 -4.90 -12.23 6.76
CA ALA A 75 -5.08 -11.59 8.06
C ALA A 75 -4.12 -10.41 8.29
N LYS A 76 -2.85 -10.55 7.86
CA LYS A 76 -1.84 -9.50 8.01
C LYS A 76 -2.20 -8.19 7.31
N VAL A 77 -2.80 -8.28 6.12
CA VAL A 77 -3.24 -7.09 5.37
C VAL A 77 -4.46 -6.47 6.05
N TRP A 78 -5.33 -7.30 6.62
CA TRP A 78 -6.49 -6.81 7.36
C TRP A 78 -6.09 -6.04 8.63
N GLU A 79 -5.09 -6.52 9.36
CA GLU A 79 -4.48 -5.80 10.49
C GLU A 79 -3.97 -4.41 10.06
N ILE A 80 -3.31 -4.32 8.90
CA ILE A 80 -2.80 -3.06 8.37
C ILE A 80 -3.96 -2.11 8.05
N VAL A 81 -4.97 -2.59 7.33
CA VAL A 81 -6.13 -1.78 6.91
C VAL A 81 -6.87 -1.24 8.13
N GLU A 82 -7.18 -2.10 9.11
CA GLU A 82 -7.92 -1.71 10.31
C GLU A 82 -7.12 -0.72 11.16
N ARG A 83 -5.83 -0.98 11.38
CA ARG A 83 -4.93 -0.06 12.10
C ARG A 83 -4.91 1.33 11.43
N ARG A 84 -4.85 1.38 10.10
CA ARG A 84 -4.83 2.64 9.36
C ARG A 84 -6.17 3.35 9.38
N ARG A 85 -7.28 2.60 9.32
CA ARG A 85 -8.64 3.14 9.45
C ARG A 85 -8.88 3.79 10.80
N GLN A 86 -8.38 3.19 11.87
CA GLN A 86 -8.46 3.74 13.22
C GLN A 86 -7.57 4.98 13.39
N ALA A 87 -6.36 4.97 12.81
CA ALA A 87 -5.44 6.09 12.89
C ALA A 87 -5.91 7.31 12.07
N PHE A 88 -6.51 7.07 10.90
CA PHE A 88 -6.93 8.12 9.97
C PHE A 88 -8.35 7.85 9.44
N PRO A 89 -9.39 8.04 10.27
CA PRO A 89 -10.78 7.68 9.92
C PRO A 89 -11.38 8.56 8.81
N LYS A 90 -10.73 9.68 8.46
CA LYS A 90 -11.17 10.60 7.40
C LYS A 90 -10.51 10.32 6.05
N ASP A 91 -9.55 9.39 6.00
CA ASP A 91 -8.88 9.05 4.76
C ASP A 91 -9.80 8.22 3.86
N GLU A 92 -9.86 8.59 2.60
CA GLU A 92 -10.57 7.83 1.57
C GLU A 92 -9.75 6.61 1.12
N TYR A 93 -8.45 6.82 0.89
CA TYR A 93 -7.51 5.79 0.48
C TYR A 93 -6.79 5.19 1.69
N VAL A 94 -6.54 3.88 1.64
CA VAL A 94 -5.81 3.17 2.70
C VAL A 94 -4.42 3.77 2.88
N PHE A 95 -3.73 4.08 1.80
CA PHE A 95 -2.34 4.53 1.80
C PHE A 95 -2.17 6.03 1.52
N THR A 96 -2.77 6.86 2.36
CA THR A 96 -2.55 8.31 2.34
C THR A 96 -1.28 8.70 3.11
N SER A 97 -0.53 9.67 2.56
CA SER A 97 0.60 10.30 3.25
C SER A 97 0.13 11.53 4.02
N HIS A 98 0.45 11.57 5.31
CA HIS A 98 0.19 12.72 6.19
C HIS A 98 1.44 13.59 6.41
N SER A 99 2.55 13.26 5.76
CA SER A 99 3.78 14.05 5.86
C SER A 99 3.76 15.21 4.86
N ASN A 100 3.54 16.43 5.34
CA ASN A 100 3.54 17.61 4.48
C ASN A 100 4.95 18.20 4.33
N ARG A 101 5.81 17.57 3.49
CA ARG A 101 7.21 18.00 3.26
C ARG A 101 7.31 19.35 2.53
N ALA A 102 6.21 19.84 1.96
CA ALA A 102 6.10 21.13 1.29
C ALA A 102 5.52 22.23 2.20
N SER A 103 5.11 21.90 3.43
CA SER A 103 4.69 22.91 4.41
C SER A 103 5.82 23.93 4.62
N GLY A 104 5.54 25.20 4.35
CA GLY A 104 6.50 26.29 4.49
C GLY A 104 7.50 26.46 3.34
N LYS A 105 7.42 25.68 2.25
CA LYS A 105 8.23 25.91 1.05
C LYS A 105 7.43 26.73 0.04
N ALA A 106 7.95 27.89 -0.36
CA ALA A 106 7.37 28.65 -1.46
C ALA A 106 7.39 27.77 -2.73
N PRO A 107 6.30 27.71 -3.51
CA PRO A 107 6.32 27.04 -4.80
C PRO A 107 7.41 27.69 -5.66
N CYS A 108 8.14 26.87 -6.43
CA CYS A 108 9.02 27.41 -7.46
C CYS A 108 8.15 28.25 -8.41
N LYS A 109 8.55 29.51 -8.65
CA LYS A 109 7.88 30.34 -9.66
C LYS A 109 8.04 29.64 -11.02
N PRO A 110 7.00 29.67 -11.87
CA PRO A 110 7.05 29.08 -13.21
C PRO A 110 8.14 29.71 -14.08
#